data_AF-A0A3D0C3Z2-F1
#
_entry.id   AF-A0A3D0C3Z2-F1
#
_cell.length_a   1.000
_cell.length_b   1.000
_cell.length_c   1.000
_cell.angle_alpha   90.00
_cell.angle_beta   90.00
_cell.angle_gamma   90.00
#
_symmetry.space_group_name_H-M   'P 1'
#
loop_
_entity.id
_entity.type
_entity.pdbx_description
1 polymer ?
#
loop_
_entity_poly.entity_id
_entity_poly.type
_entity_poly.pdbx_seq_one_letter_code
_entity_poly.pdbx_strand_id
1 'polypeptide(L)'
;AIRFKEQYPVSKPIFPLIEKRMTKPECLHFLQKANIESPAMYGLGYKNNNCIGCVKGGAGYWNKIRIDFPDHFKQMAELEREVGNSCIRGDFLDELDPKKGHKQKIIMPDCGNFCDIEFEELNHPQLEMIFDAPKLIRGL
;
A
#
# COMPACT_ATOMS: atom_id res chain seq x y z
N ALA A 1 -12.13 13.91 -0.35
CA ALA A 1 -13.20 14.41 -1.23
C ALA A 1 -13.81 15.71 -0.70
N ILE A 2 -14.40 15.71 0.50
CA ILE A 2 -15.11 16.87 1.08
C ILE A 2 -14.23 18.13 1.15
N ARG A 3 -13.08 18.06 1.86
CA ARG A 3 -12.15 19.19 1.99
C ARG A 3 -11.71 19.79 0.65
N PHE A 4 -11.51 18.95 -0.38
CA PHE A 4 -11.13 19.45 -1.70
C PHE A 4 -12.27 20.24 -2.36
N LYS A 5 -13.52 19.78 -2.23
CA LYS A 5 -14.69 20.53 -2.72
C LYS A 5 -14.86 21.86 -1.98
N GLU A 6 -14.60 21.89 -0.67
CA GLU A 6 -14.65 23.12 0.15
C GLU A 6 -13.58 24.12 -0.27
N GLN A 7 -12.34 23.66 -0.46
CA GLN A 7 -11.23 24.52 -0.87
C GLN A 7 -11.33 25.00 -2.32
N TYR A 8 -11.98 24.21 -3.20
CA TYR A 8 -12.04 24.46 -4.63
C TYR A 8 -13.46 24.27 -5.20
N PRO A 9 -14.43 25.13 -4.82
CA PRO A 9 -15.84 24.93 -5.15
C PRO A 9 -16.14 24.95 -6.66
N VAL A 10 -15.34 25.65 -7.45
CA VAL A 10 -15.49 25.75 -8.91
C VAL A 10 -14.97 24.53 -9.68
N SER A 11 -14.15 23.68 -9.05
CA SER A 11 -13.42 22.60 -9.73
C SER A 11 -14.29 21.41 -10.16
N LYS A 12 -15.55 21.35 -9.71
CA LYS A 12 -16.54 20.27 -10.00
C LYS A 12 -15.94 18.85 -10.05
N PRO A 13 -15.20 18.40 -9.02
CA PRO A 13 -14.50 17.13 -9.06
C PRO A 13 -15.46 15.96 -8.78
N ILE A 14 -15.29 14.88 -9.53
CA ILE A 14 -15.90 13.57 -9.27
C ILE A 14 -14.88 12.65 -8.61
N PHE A 15 -15.32 11.78 -7.68
CA PHE A 15 -14.42 10.85 -6.99
C PHE A 15 -14.93 9.40 -7.07
N PRO A 16 -14.99 8.78 -8.28
CA PRO A 16 -15.69 7.51 -8.48
C PRO A 16 -15.19 6.39 -7.55
N LEU A 17 -13.86 6.27 -7.37
CA LEU A 17 -13.27 5.25 -6.50
C LEU A 17 -13.65 5.44 -5.03
N ILE A 18 -13.74 6.69 -4.56
CA ILE A 18 -14.15 7.00 -3.18
C ILE A 18 -15.65 6.76 -3.01
N GLU A 19 -16.46 7.21 -3.97
CA GLU A 19 -17.92 7.06 -3.97
C GLU A 19 -18.33 5.59 -3.98
N LYS A 20 -17.58 4.75 -4.70
CA LYS A 20 -17.77 3.29 -4.75
C LYS A 20 -17.00 2.54 -3.67
N ARG A 21 -16.34 3.24 -2.75
CA ARG A 21 -15.55 2.66 -1.63
C ARG A 21 -14.52 1.63 -2.10
N MET A 22 -13.97 1.79 -3.30
CA MET A 22 -13.02 0.85 -3.87
C MET A 22 -11.69 0.90 -3.10
N THR A 23 -11.24 -0.26 -2.69
CA THR A 23 -9.93 -0.46 -2.09
C THR A 23 -8.85 -0.58 -3.16
N LYS A 24 -7.60 -0.48 -2.74
CA LYS A 24 -6.44 -0.55 -3.64
C LYS A 24 -6.25 -1.95 -4.26
N PRO A 25 -6.38 -3.05 -3.51
CA PRO A 25 -6.41 -4.40 -4.07
C PRO A 25 -7.53 -4.61 -5.10
N GLU A 26 -8.75 -4.13 -4.83
CA GLU A 26 -9.87 -4.22 -5.79
C GLU A 26 -9.58 -3.45 -7.08
N CYS A 27 -9.06 -2.22 -6.97
CA CYS A 27 -8.63 -1.46 -8.15
C CYS A 27 -7.60 -2.24 -9.00
N LEU A 28 -6.65 -2.94 -8.37
CA LEU A 28 -5.68 -3.76 -9.10
C LEU A 28 -6.35 -4.94 -9.81
N HIS A 29 -7.34 -5.57 -9.19
CA HIS A 29 -8.11 -6.63 -9.84
C HIS A 29 -8.84 -6.12 -11.09
N PHE A 30 -9.47 -4.94 -11.02
CA PHE A 30 -10.12 -4.34 -12.19
C PHE A 30 -9.13 -3.98 -13.31
N LEU A 31 -7.93 -3.49 -12.97
CA LEU A 31 -6.88 -3.25 -13.97
C LEU A 31 -6.50 -4.55 -14.69
N GLN A 32 -6.28 -5.64 -13.94
CA GLN A 32 -5.97 -6.95 -14.50
C GLN A 32 -7.08 -7.47 -15.41
N LYS A 33 -8.34 -7.40 -14.96
CA LYS A 33 -9.50 -7.82 -15.75
C LYS A 33 -9.62 -7.03 -17.06
N ALA A 34 -9.20 -5.77 -17.06
CA ALA A 34 -9.19 -4.90 -18.23
C ALA A 34 -7.92 -5.04 -19.10
N ASN A 35 -6.99 -5.94 -18.76
CA ASN A 35 -5.66 -6.06 -19.38
C ASN A 35 -4.86 -4.73 -19.35
N ILE A 36 -5.01 -3.95 -18.28
CA ILE A 36 -4.24 -2.74 -18.03
C ILE A 36 -3.11 -3.08 -17.07
N GLU A 37 -1.88 -2.71 -17.44
CA GLU A 37 -0.70 -2.95 -16.61
C GLU A 37 -0.79 -2.21 -15.27
N SER A 38 -0.33 -2.89 -14.21
CA SER A 38 -0.22 -2.27 -12.89
C SER A 38 0.92 -1.24 -12.88
N PRO A 39 0.86 -0.21 -12.01
CA PRO A 39 1.94 0.76 -11.90
C PRO A 39 3.30 0.11 -11.60
N ALA A 40 4.35 0.53 -12.31
CA ALA A 40 5.68 -0.09 -12.28
C ALA A 40 6.27 -0.24 -10.86
N MET A 41 6.06 0.76 -9.99
CA MET A 41 6.58 0.72 -8.62
C MET A 41 5.98 -0.43 -7.79
N TYR A 42 4.77 -0.91 -8.12
CA TYR A 42 4.19 -2.08 -7.42
C TYR A 42 4.94 -3.35 -7.79
N GLY A 43 5.35 -3.50 -9.05
CA GLY A 43 6.23 -4.59 -9.49
C GLY A 43 7.59 -4.59 -8.80
N LEU A 44 8.11 -3.41 -8.46
CA LEU A 44 9.35 -3.25 -7.67
C LEU A 44 9.16 -3.49 -6.16
N GLY A 45 7.94 -3.84 -5.72
CA GLY A 45 7.62 -4.13 -4.33
C GLY A 45 7.35 -2.90 -3.46
N TYR A 46 7.08 -1.75 -4.06
CA TYR A 46 6.64 -0.56 -3.31
C TYR A 46 5.14 -0.61 -3.05
N LYS A 47 4.74 -0.20 -1.85
CA LYS A 47 3.31 -0.13 -1.49
C LYS A 47 2.58 0.95 -2.31
N ASN A 48 3.24 2.04 -2.69
CA ASN A 48 2.63 3.18 -3.36
C ASN A 48 3.43 3.58 -4.61
N ASN A 49 2.74 4.10 -5.63
CA ASN A 49 3.36 4.54 -6.88
C ASN A 49 3.84 5.99 -6.70
N ASN A 50 4.67 6.16 -5.67
CA ASN A 50 5.25 7.44 -5.31
C ASN A 50 6.28 7.87 -6.36
N CYS A 51 6.66 9.15 -6.36
CA CYS A 51 7.90 9.60 -6.98
C CYS A 51 9.07 8.72 -6.49
N ILE A 52 10.14 8.60 -7.27
CA ILE A 52 11.41 8.05 -6.78
C ILE A 52 12.03 9.13 -5.88
N GLY A 53 12.36 8.79 -4.62
CA GLY A 53 12.83 9.77 -3.63
C GLY A 53 11.74 10.73 -3.11
N CYS A 54 10.51 10.26 -2.89
CA CYS A 54 9.43 11.09 -2.33
C CYS A 54 9.78 11.60 -0.92
N VAL A 55 9.78 12.93 -0.72
CA VAL A 55 10.04 13.58 0.58
C VAL A 55 9.00 13.28 1.66
N LYS A 56 7.82 12.77 1.29
CA LYS A 56 6.81 12.26 2.24
C LYS A 56 6.99 10.78 2.56
N GLY A 57 8.01 10.15 1.97
CA GLY A 57 8.40 8.78 2.27
C GLY A 57 9.05 8.69 3.65
N GLY A 58 8.76 7.62 4.39
CA GLY A 58 9.43 7.35 5.66
C GLY A 58 10.76 6.62 5.49
N ALA A 59 11.45 6.38 6.61
CA ALA A 59 12.74 5.69 6.66
C ALA A 59 12.78 4.37 5.86
N GLY A 60 11.77 3.51 6.00
CA GLY A 60 11.73 2.23 5.29
C GLY A 60 11.52 2.34 3.79
N TYR A 61 10.94 3.46 3.32
CA TYR A 61 10.86 3.78 1.89
C TYR A 61 12.23 4.26 1.39
N TRP A 62 12.87 5.18 2.10
CA TRP A 62 14.19 5.70 1.73
C TRP A 62 15.29 4.64 1.79
N ASN A 63 15.24 3.70 2.73
CA ASN A 63 16.14 2.55 2.76
C ASN A 63 15.94 1.60 1.57
N LYS A 64 14.72 1.53 1.01
CA LYS A 64 14.49 0.78 -0.24
C LYS A 64 15.00 1.57 -1.45
N ILE A 65 14.77 2.89 -1.50
CA ILE A 65 15.34 3.78 -2.52
C ILE A 65 16.88 3.72 -2.52
N ARG A 66 17.52 3.65 -1.35
CA ARG A 66 18.98 3.47 -1.21
C ARG A 66 19.51 2.26 -1.99
N ILE A 67 18.72 1.19 -2.06
CA ILE A 67 19.10 -0.06 -2.71
C ILE A 67 18.71 -0.04 -4.19
N ASP A 68 17.45 0.32 -4.48
CA ASP A 68 16.90 0.20 -5.84
C ASP A 68 17.30 1.40 -6.74
N PHE A 69 17.55 2.57 -6.16
CA PHE A 69 17.85 3.84 -6.85
C PHE A 69 18.94 4.64 -6.11
N PRO A 70 20.17 4.10 -5.99
CA PRO A 70 21.24 4.68 -5.16
C PRO A 70 21.62 6.11 -5.57
N ASP A 71 21.54 6.44 -6.86
CA ASP A 71 21.84 7.80 -7.35
C ASP A 71 20.84 8.83 -6.82
N HIS A 72 19.54 8.49 -6.83
CA HIS A 72 18.50 9.35 -6.26
C HIS A 72 18.66 9.48 -4.75
N PHE A 73 19.03 8.39 -4.06
CA PHE A 73 19.32 8.44 -2.63
C PHE A 73 20.45 9.43 -2.33
N LYS A 74 21.56 9.32 -3.07
CA LYS A 74 22.74 10.19 -2.91
C LYS A 74 22.40 11.65 -3.18
N GLN A 75 21.75 11.93 -4.31
CA GLN A 75 21.34 13.30 -4.67
C GLN A 75 20.48 13.94 -3.58
N MET A 76 19.55 13.18 -3.01
CA MET A 76 18.67 13.70 -1.98
C MET A 76 19.37 13.85 -0.63
N ALA A 77 20.28 12.95 -0.27
CA ALA A 77 21.11 13.11 0.94
C ALA A 77 22.01 14.36 0.86
N GLU A 78 22.60 14.61 -0.31
CA GLU A 78 23.39 15.84 -0.57
C GLU A 78 22.49 17.09 -0.49
N LEU A 79 21.29 17.04 -1.08
CA LEU A 79 20.33 18.15 -1.02
C LEU A 79 19.86 18.44 0.41
N GLU A 80 19.64 17.44 1.25
CA GLU A 80 19.28 17.67 2.65
C GLU A 80 20.36 18.48 3.39
N ARG A 81 21.65 18.23 3.09
CA ARG A 81 22.77 18.99 3.67
C ARG A 81 22.82 20.42 3.15
N GLU A 82 22.60 20.61 1.87
CA GLU A 82 22.53 21.94 1.27
C GLU A 82 21.38 22.78 1.85
N VAL A 83 20.20 22.16 2.00
CA VAL A 83 19.01 22.80 2.58
C VAL A 83 19.13 22.96 4.11
N GLY A 84 19.98 22.16 4.75
CA GLY A 84 20.14 22.12 6.21
C GLY A 84 18.94 21.48 6.92
N ASN A 85 18.14 20.66 6.23
CA ASN A 85 16.98 20.01 6.81
C ASN A 85 16.72 18.64 6.16
N SER A 86 16.29 17.68 6.97
CA SER A 86 15.94 16.34 6.46
C SER A 86 14.48 16.25 5.99
N CYS A 87 14.27 15.46 4.95
CA CYS A 87 12.95 15.05 4.48
C CYS A 87 12.27 14.03 5.42
N ILE A 88 13.04 13.36 6.29
CA ILE A 88 12.51 12.49 7.34
C ILE A 88 12.76 13.08 8.72
N ARG A 89 11.88 12.76 9.67
CA ARG A 89 12.03 13.28 11.04
C ARG A 89 13.14 12.52 11.77
N GLY A 90 14.22 13.22 12.11
CA GLY A 90 15.19 12.82 13.12
C GLY A 90 16.60 12.54 12.62
N ASP A 91 16.77 12.03 11.40
CA ASP A 91 18.09 11.72 10.83
C ASP A 91 18.19 12.28 9.41
N PHE A 92 19.37 12.73 9.02
CA PHE A 92 19.68 12.92 7.59
C PHE A 92 19.79 11.56 6.89
N LEU A 93 19.55 11.52 5.59
CA LEU A 93 19.56 10.28 4.81
C LEU A 93 20.95 9.60 4.81
N ASP A 94 22.03 10.37 4.77
CA ASP A 94 23.40 9.84 4.89
C ASP A 94 23.70 9.23 6.28
N GLU A 95 22.96 9.63 7.31
CA GLU A 95 23.03 9.11 8.68
C GLU A 95 21.99 8.02 8.99
N LEU A 96 21.03 7.82 8.09
CA LEU A 96 19.89 6.92 8.31
C LEU A 96 20.34 5.45 8.44
N ASP A 97 20.04 4.83 9.58
CA ASP A 97 20.26 3.39 9.80
C ASP A 97 19.60 2.55 8.68
N PRO A 98 20.36 1.72 7.93
CA PRO A 98 19.84 0.86 6.86
C PRO A 98 18.71 -0.09 7.27
N LYS A 99 18.55 -0.39 8.56
CA LYS A 99 17.50 -1.26 9.09
C LYS A 99 16.29 -0.50 9.62
N LYS A 100 16.33 0.85 9.66
CA LYS A 100 15.25 1.67 10.21
C LYS A 100 14.02 1.68 9.31
N GLY A 101 12.84 1.69 9.94
CA GLY A 101 11.54 1.85 9.30
C GLY A 101 10.88 0.54 8.86
N HIS A 102 9.61 0.64 8.48
CA HIS A 102 8.82 -0.52 8.07
C HIS A 102 9.15 -0.96 6.65
N LYS A 103 9.29 -2.28 6.46
CA LYS A 103 9.40 -2.89 5.13
C LYS A 103 8.18 -2.53 4.28
N GLN A 104 8.41 -2.27 3.01
CA GLN A 104 7.33 -2.08 2.05
C GLN A 104 6.53 -3.37 1.93
N LYS A 105 5.20 -3.24 1.92
CA LYS A 105 4.28 -4.36 1.69
C LYS A 105 3.88 -4.36 0.21
N ILE A 106 4.10 -5.50 -0.43
CA ILE A 106 3.58 -5.76 -1.78
C ILE A 106 2.05 -5.72 -1.69
N ILE A 107 1.42 -5.12 -2.70
CA ILE A 107 -0.03 -5.10 -2.80
C ILE A 107 -0.42 -6.09 -3.89
N MET A 108 -1.24 -7.05 -3.49
CA MET A 108 -1.81 -8.03 -4.41
C MET A 108 -3.21 -7.57 -4.83
N PRO A 109 -3.65 -7.89 -6.06
CA PRO A 109 -5.04 -7.77 -6.47
C PRO A 109 -5.95 -8.60 -5.57
N ASP A 110 -7.17 -8.11 -5.37
CA ASP A 110 -8.22 -8.79 -4.60
C ASP A 110 -9.55 -8.62 -5.34
N CYS A 111 -10.32 -9.70 -5.50
CA CYS A 111 -11.67 -9.65 -6.07
C CYS A 111 -12.73 -9.13 -5.07
N GLY A 112 -12.32 -8.85 -3.83
CA GLY A 112 -13.21 -8.45 -2.74
C GLY A 112 -14.00 -9.64 -2.19
N ASN A 113 -14.97 -9.36 -1.33
CA ASN A 113 -15.79 -10.38 -0.66
C ASN A 113 -16.89 -10.98 -1.56
N PHE A 114 -16.77 -10.88 -2.88
CA PHE A 114 -17.83 -11.32 -3.79
C PHE A 114 -18.08 -12.82 -3.67
N CYS A 115 -17.01 -13.61 -3.57
CA CYS A 115 -17.10 -15.05 -3.35
C CYS A 115 -17.68 -15.38 -1.97
N ASP A 116 -17.32 -14.63 -0.92
CA ASP A 116 -17.75 -14.92 0.45
C ASP A 116 -19.29 -14.87 0.60
N ILE A 117 -19.95 -13.99 -0.16
CA ILE A 117 -21.42 -13.90 -0.19
C ILE A 117 -22.04 -15.15 -0.83
N GLU A 118 -21.41 -15.73 -1.85
CA GLU A 118 -21.90 -16.96 -2.49
C GLU A 118 -21.78 -18.19 -1.58
N PHE A 119 -20.85 -18.18 -0.63
CA PHE A 119 -20.63 -19.28 0.32
C PHE A 119 -21.30 -19.06 1.69
N GLU A 120 -21.97 -17.93 1.92
CA GLU A 120 -22.57 -17.59 3.22
C GLU A 120 -23.62 -18.60 3.68
N GLU A 121 -24.34 -19.21 2.73
CA GLU A 121 -25.35 -20.25 3.01
C GLU A 121 -24.77 -21.66 3.07
N LEU A 122 -23.49 -21.85 2.74
CA LEU A 122 -22.84 -23.16 2.70
C LEU A 122 -22.23 -23.51 4.06
N ASN A 123 -23.05 -24.15 4.90
CA ASN A 123 -22.58 -24.73 6.15
C ASN A 123 -21.72 -25.97 5.90
N HIS A 124 -20.59 -26.07 6.62
CA HIS A 124 -19.76 -27.28 6.58
C HIS A 124 -20.58 -28.49 7.07
N PRO A 125 -20.51 -29.68 6.46
CA PRO A 125 -21.30 -30.84 6.88
C PRO A 125 -21.09 -31.27 8.34
N GLN A 126 -19.96 -30.87 8.94
CA GLN A 126 -19.61 -31.14 10.33
C GLN A 126 -19.86 -29.96 11.28
N LEU A 127 -20.61 -28.94 10.85
CA LEU A 127 -20.84 -27.73 11.64
C LEU A 127 -21.45 -28.05 13.01
N GLU A 128 -22.49 -28.88 13.05
CA GLU A 128 -23.13 -29.35 14.30
C GLU A 128 -22.12 -30.07 15.21
N MET A 129 -21.28 -30.95 14.65
CA MET A 129 -20.26 -31.68 15.40
C MET A 129 -19.22 -30.73 16.04
N ILE A 130 -18.89 -29.62 15.38
CA ILE A 130 -17.95 -28.61 15.88
C ILE A 130 -18.58 -27.77 16.98
N PHE A 131 -19.86 -27.38 16.85
CA PHE A 131 -20.55 -26.57 17.87
C PHE A 131 -20.95 -27.38 19.11
N ASP A 132 -21.44 -28.60 18.92
CA ASP A 132 -21.99 -29.42 20.01
C ASP A 132 -20.91 -30.19 20.77
N ALA A 133 -19.78 -30.51 20.11
CA ALA A 133 -18.68 -31.26 20.72
C ALA A 133 -17.31 -30.85 20.14
N PRO A 134 -16.86 -29.59 20.37
CA PRO A 134 -15.60 -29.09 19.82
C PRO A 134 -14.42 -29.96 20.30
N LYS A 135 -13.83 -30.72 19.37
CA LYS A 135 -12.56 -31.41 19.60
C LYS A 135 -11.42 -30.55 19.09
N LEU A 136 -10.42 -30.33 19.95
CA LEU A 136 -9.20 -29.62 19.57
C LEU A 136 -8.47 -30.43 18.49
N ILE A 137 -8.43 -29.92 17.26
CA ILE A 137 -7.61 -30.52 16.20
C ILE A 137 -6.16 -30.11 16.49
N ARG A 138 -5.44 -30.92 17.27
CA ARG A 138 -3.98 -30.80 17.38
C ARG A 138 -3.33 -31.67 16.33
N GLY A 139 -2.59 -31.04 15.41
CA GLY A 139 -1.66 -31.71 14.50
C GLY A 139 -1.95 -31.46 13.04
N LEU A 140 -1.48 -30.33 12.53
CA LEU A 140 -0.94 -30.15 11.18
C LEU A 140 0.29 -29.24 11.31
#